data_AF-A0A6N8FH72-F1
#
_entry.id   AF-A0A6N8FH72-F1
#
_cell.length_a   1.000
_cell.length_b   1.000
_cell.length_c   1.000
_cell.angle_alpha   90.00
_cell.angle_beta   90.00
_cell.angle_gamma   90.00
#
_symmetry.space_group_name_H-M   'P 1'
#
loop_
_entity.id
_entity.type
_entity.pdbx_description
1 polymer ?
#
loop_
_entity_poly.entity_id
_entity_poly.type
_entity_poly.pdbx_seq_one_letter_code
_entity_poly.pdbx_strand_id
1 'polypeptide(L)' 'MDKERVGRRIKAFRKLKGYTQVDFARELSIPLSVLGGVERGTREPNDDLILKVADSLNIEVDEIIISKDD' A
#
# COMPACT_ATOMS: atom_id res chain seq x y z
N MET A 1 -8.25 11.33 -3.06
CA MET A 1 -7.56 10.45 -2.10
C MET A 1 -6.19 11.07 -1.81
N ASP A 2 -5.80 11.28 -0.55
CA ASP A 2 -4.43 11.75 -0.27
C ASP A 2 -3.45 10.58 -0.53
N LYS A 3 -2.78 10.61 -1.69
CA LYS A 3 -1.84 9.57 -2.13
C LYS A 3 -0.68 9.38 -1.15
N GLU A 4 -0.22 10.45 -0.49
CA GLU A 4 0.88 10.33 0.47
C GLU A 4 0.42 9.57 1.71
N ARG A 5 -0.79 9.87 2.17
CA ARG A 5 -1.40 9.18 3.30
C ARG A 5 -1.65 7.71 3.00
N VAL A 6 -2.19 7.40 1.84
CA VAL A 6 -2.36 6.02 1.37
C VAL A 6 -1.02 5.29 1.32
N GLY A 7 -0.01 5.90 0.69
CA GLY A 7 1.35 5.34 0.65
C GLY A 7 1.91 5.04 2.04
N ARG A 8 1.72 5.95 3.00
CA ARG A 8 2.12 5.75 4.41
C ARG A 8 1.38 4.58 5.06
N ARG A 9 0.07 4.42 4.83
CA ARG A 9 -0.73 3.32 5.39
C ARG A 9 -0.30 1.97 4.79
N ILE A 10 -0.13 1.88 3.47
CA ILE A 10 0.38 0.67 2.80
C ILE A 10 1.73 0.26 3.41
N LYS A 11 2.65 1.22 3.54
CA LYS A 11 3.97 0.98 4.15
C LYS A 11 3.88 0.49 5.60
N ALA A 12 2.97 1.06 6.39
CA ALA A 12 2.78 0.69 7.78
C ALA A 12 2.27 -0.75 7.92
N PHE A 13 1.18 -1.10 7.22
CA PHE A 13 0.64 -2.46 7.26
C PHE A 13 1.61 -3.49 6.68
N ARG A 14 2.30 -3.17 5.59
CA ARG A 14 3.36 -4.04 5.05
C ARG A 14 4.40 -4.38 6.09
N LYS A 15 4.89 -3.38 6.83
CA LYS A 15 5.87 -3.58 7.90
C LYS A 15 5.30 -4.36 9.08
N LEU A 16 4.04 -4.10 9.46
CA LEU A 16 3.36 -4.84 10.53
C LEU A 16 3.21 -6.33 10.19
N LYS A 17 3.02 -6.66 8.92
CA LYS A 17 2.98 -8.05 8.42
C LYS A 17 4.37 -8.66 8.17
N GLY A 18 5.45 -7.93 8.47
CA GLY A 18 6.82 -8.44 8.38
C GLY A 18 7.43 -8.45 6.98
N TYR A 19 6.76 -7.89 5.97
CA TYR A 19 7.28 -7.90 4.61
C TYR A 19 8.36 -6.82 4.40
N THR A 20 9.43 -7.20 3.71
CA THR A 20 10.31 -6.21 3.06
C THR A 20 9.59 -5.59 1.86
N GLN A 21 10.09 -4.46 1.35
CA GLN A 21 9.52 -3.86 0.14
C GLN A 21 9.71 -4.77 -1.08
N VAL A 22 10.81 -5.53 -1.13
CA VAL A 22 11.10 -6.48 -2.21
C VAL A 22 10.13 -7.66 -2.16
N ASP A 23 9.92 -8.24 -0.97
CA ASP A 23 9.03 -9.40 -0.82
C ASP A 23 7.58 -9.04 -1.11
N PHE A 24 7.13 -7.86 -0.63
CA PHE A 24 5.77 -7.41 -0.91
C PHE A 24 5.55 -7.05 -2.39
N ALA A 25 6.55 -6.47 -3.06
CA ALA A 25 6.45 -6.22 -4.50
C ALA A 25 6.32 -7.53 -5.30
N ARG A 26 7.03 -8.58 -4.89
CA ARG A 26 6.89 -9.93 -5.47
C ARG A 26 5.52 -10.52 -5.20
N GLU A 27 5.05 -10.45 -3.95
CA GLU A 27 3.73 -10.93 -3.54
C GLU A 27 2.61 -10.29 -4.38
N LEU A 28 2.66 -8.97 -4.56
CA LEU A 28 1.70 -8.22 -5.38
C LEU A 28 1.90 -8.38 -6.90
N SER A 29 2.96 -9.07 -7.32
CA SER A 29 3.38 -9.20 -8.72
C SER A 29 3.53 -7.84 -9.43
N ILE A 30 4.21 -6.89 -8.78
CA ILE A 30 4.50 -5.54 -9.32
C ILE A 30 5.99 -5.20 -9.25
N PRO A 31 6.49 -4.28 -10.11
CA PRO A 31 7.83 -3.75 -9.97
C PRO A 31 8.08 -3.09 -8.60
N LEU A 32 9.25 -3.34 -8.01
CA LEU A 32 9.68 -2.70 -6.75
C LEU A 32 9.57 -1.18 -6.80
N SER A 33 9.89 -0.57 -7.94
CA SER A 33 9.81 0.87 -8.15
C SER A 33 8.37 1.41 -8.09
N VAL A 34 7.38 0.61 -8.49
CA VAL A 34 5.95 0.96 -8.38
C VAL A 34 5.57 1.03 -6.92
N LEU A 35 5.81 -0.05 -6.16
CA LEU A 35 5.52 -0.09 -4.72
C LEU A 35 6.25 1.03 -3.97
N GLY A 36 7.55 1.21 -4.26
CA GLY A 36 8.34 2.26 -3.63
C GLY A 36 7.88 3.67 -3.95
N GLY A 37 7.41 3.92 -5.18
CA GLY A 37 6.82 5.20 -5.55
C GLY A 37 5.51 5.48 -4.80
N VAL A 38 4.66 4.46 -4.68
CA VAL A 38 3.39 4.54 -3.93
C VAL A 38 3.65 4.82 -2.46
N GLU A 39 4.53 4.06 -1.81
CA GLU A 39 4.83 4.22 -0.38
C GLU A 39 5.48 5.55 -0.02
N ARG A 40 6.13 6.22 -0.99
CA ARG A 40 6.71 7.57 -0.82
C ARG A 40 5.75 8.69 -1.25
N GLY A 41 4.57 8.37 -1.77
CA GLY A 41 3.63 9.36 -2.30
C GLY A 41 4.05 9.98 -3.63
N THR A 42 5.14 9.51 -4.25
CA THR A 42 5.60 10.00 -5.56
C THR A 42 4.83 9.35 -6.71
N ARG A 43 4.01 8.34 -6.43
CA ARG A 43 3.12 7.67 -7.39
C ARG A 43 1.76 7.44 -6.73
N GLU A 44 0.70 7.67 -7.49
CA GLU A 44 -0.66 7.37 -7.06
C GLU A 44 -0.98 5.89 -7.36
N PRO A 45 -1.44 5.10 -6.37
CA PRO A 45 -1.93 3.75 -6.63
C PRO A 45 -3.28 3.80 -7.34
N ASN A 46 -3.52 2.87 -8.25
CA ASN A 46 -4.85 2.66 -8.83
C ASN A 46 -5.67 1.70 -7.94
N ASP A 47 -6.97 1.62 -8.20
CA ASP A 47 -7.90 0.81 -7.41
C ASP A 47 -7.49 -0.67 -7.38
N ASP A 48 -7.07 -1.25 -8.51
CA ASP A 48 -6.56 -2.63 -8.59
C ASP A 48 -5.38 -2.88 -7.64
N LEU A 49 -4.44 -1.94 -7.53
CA LEU A 49 -3.32 -2.06 -6.61
C LEU A 49 -3.79 -1.95 -5.16
N ILE A 50 -4.73 -1.07 -4.85
CA ILE A 50 -5.29 -0.93 -3.50
C ILE A 50 -5.98 -2.24 -3.08
N LEU A 51 -6.80 -2.82 -3.97
CA LEU A 51 -7.48 -4.10 -3.73
C LEU A 51 -6.47 -5.24 -3.50
N LYS A 52 -5.44 -5.35 -4.34
CA LYS A 52 -4.38 -6.37 -4.17
C LYS A 52 -3.63 -6.20 -2.85
N VAL A 53 -3.34 -4.96 -2.46
CA VAL A 53 -2.67 -4.67 -1.19
C VAL A 53 -3.56 -5.05 0.00
N ALA A 54 -4.84 -4.71 -0.03
CA ALA A 54 -5.79 -5.05 1.01
C ALA A 54 -5.92 -6.57 1.18
N ASP A 55 -6.10 -7.28 0.07
CA ASP A 55 -6.18 -8.74 0.02
C ASP A 55 -4.90 -9.42 0.54
N SER A 56 -3.73 -9.03 0.00
CA SER A 56 -2.44 -9.60 0.40
C SER A 56 -2.10 -9.35 1.88
N LEU A 57 -2.51 -8.19 2.43
CA LEU A 57 -2.28 -7.87 3.85
C LEU A 57 -3.39 -8.41 4.76
N ASN A 58 -4.45 -9.00 4.19
CA ASN A 58 -5.67 -9.44 4.89
C ASN A 58 -6.24 -8.34 5.79
N ILE A 59 -6.57 -7.20 5.17
CA ILE A 59 -7.21 -6.02 5.78
C ILE A 59 -8.31 -5.49 4.88
N GLU A 60 -9.24 -4.71 5.44
CA GLU A 60 -10.25 -4.02 4.64
C GLU A 60 -9.63 -2.90 3.80
N VAL A 61 -10.17 -2.62 2.61
CA VAL A 61 -9.74 -1.50 1.75
C VAL A 61 -9.81 -0.16 2.48
N ASP A 62 -10.83 -0.01 3.33
CA ASP A 62 -11.06 1.13 4.20
C ASP A 62 -9.89 1.39 5.17
N GLU A 63 -9.18 0.33 5.58
CA GLU A 63 -7.94 0.46 6.35
C GLU A 63 -6.78 1.05 5.53
N ILE A 64 -6.94 1.26 4.23
CA ILE A 64 -5.97 1.96 3.38
C ILE A 64 -6.45 3.37 3.06
N ILE A 65 -7.75 3.54 2.80
CA ILE A 65 -8.31 4.79 2.26
C ILE A 65 -8.92 5.73 3.31
N ILE A 66 -9.49 5.24 4.42
CA ILE A 66 -10.24 6.07 5.38
C ILE A 66 -9.33 7.12 5.98
N SER A 67 -9.66 8.39 5.81
CA SER A 67 -9.29 9.50 6.69
C SER A 67 -10.05 9.38 7.99
N LYS A 68 -9.35 9.01 9.09
CA LYS A 68 -9.81 9.51 10.38
C LYS A 68 -9.44 10.99 10.33
N ASP A 69 -10.42 11.79 9.94
CA ASP A 69 -10.42 13.20 10.24
C ASP A 69 -10.49 13.26 11.78
N ASP A 70 -9.41 13.72 12.39
CA ASP A 70 -9.44 14.32 13.73
C ASP A 70 -9.74 15.81 13.57
#